data_AF-A0A964DX91-F1
#
_entry.id   AF-A0A964DX91-F1
#
_cell.length_a   1.000
_cell.length_b   1.000
_cell.length_c   1.000
_cell.angle_alpha   90.00
_cell.angle_beta   90.00
_cell.angle_gamma   90.00
#
_symmetry.space_group_name_H-M   'P 1'
#
loop_
_entity.id
_entity.type
_entity.pdbx_description
1 polymer ?
#
loop_
_entity_poly.entity_id
_entity_poly.type
_entity_poly.pdbx_seq_one_letter_code
_entity_poly.pdbx_strand_id
1 'polypeptide(L)'
;MDAAKDSAAEISSHVEDTKLKFNQGMTNTMKTAEEMLAFSQGNVEAFIKSGQIWSAGLQDISKQMASSAQSSYEEAMAAFKALTSVKSLKEAVDLQVGLARSAMEKSVAESNKYTDASFKLAEQAIAPISGRMTMAAEKFGKTV
;
A
#
# COMPACT_ATOMS: atom_id res chain seq x y z
N MET A 1 5.30 -47.84 -57.06
CA MET A 1 5.94 -47.98 -55.74
C MET A 1 6.10 -46.63 -55.04
N ASP A 2 6.09 -45.50 -55.77
CA ASP A 2 6.21 -44.14 -55.20
C ASP A 2 4.98 -43.66 -54.41
N ALA A 3 3.76 -43.86 -54.91
CA ALA A 3 2.54 -43.41 -54.22
C ALA A 3 2.37 -44.01 -52.81
N ALA A 4 2.82 -45.25 -52.59
CA ALA A 4 2.76 -45.90 -51.29
C ALA A 4 3.84 -45.37 -50.30
N LYS A 5 4.99 -44.89 -50.82
CA LYS A 5 6.03 -44.25 -50.01
C LYS A 5 5.66 -42.81 -49.65
N ASP A 6 5.07 -42.07 -50.59
CA ASP A 6 4.58 -40.71 -50.34
C ASP A 6 3.42 -40.69 -49.34
N SER A 7 2.45 -41.60 -49.46
CA SER A 7 1.39 -41.73 -48.45
C SER A 7 1.91 -42.15 -47.08
N ALA A 8 2.95 -43.00 -47.00
CA ALA A 8 3.56 -43.37 -45.72
C ALA A 8 4.32 -42.19 -45.08
N ALA A 9 4.98 -41.35 -45.89
CA ALA A 9 5.66 -40.14 -45.43
C ALA A 9 4.67 -39.06 -44.95
N GLU A 10 3.57 -38.84 -45.67
CA GLU A 10 2.49 -37.93 -45.24
C GLU A 10 1.87 -38.36 -43.91
N ILE A 11 1.52 -39.65 -43.77
CA ILE A 11 0.95 -40.20 -42.54
C ILE A 11 1.94 -40.05 -41.37
N SER A 12 3.23 -40.33 -41.59
CA SER A 12 4.27 -40.15 -40.56
C SER A 12 4.38 -38.69 -40.12
N SER A 13 4.37 -37.75 -41.07
CA SER A 13 4.41 -36.31 -40.76
C SER A 13 3.17 -35.84 -40.00
N HIS A 14 1.97 -36.33 -40.37
CA HIS A 14 0.72 -36.01 -39.68
C HIS A 14 0.68 -36.52 -38.25
N VAL A 15 1.26 -37.70 -37.98
CA VAL A 15 1.37 -38.26 -36.63
C VAL A 15 2.37 -37.46 -35.79
N GLU A 16 3.49 -37.02 -36.36
CA GLU A 16 4.47 -36.16 -35.68
C GLU A 16 3.90 -34.78 -35.36
N ASP A 17 3.23 -34.14 -36.31
CA ASP A 17 2.55 -32.85 -36.10
C ASP A 17 1.46 -32.94 -35.04
N THR A 18 0.70 -34.04 -35.02
CA THR A 18 -0.34 -34.28 -34.01
C THR A 18 0.28 -34.44 -32.62
N LYS A 19 1.38 -35.19 -32.49
CA LYS A 19 2.13 -35.32 -31.24
C LYS A 19 2.72 -33.99 -30.78
N LEU A 20 3.25 -33.20 -31.71
CA LEU A 20 3.84 -31.89 -31.40
C LEU A 20 2.78 -30.91 -30.90
N LYS A 21 1.64 -30.81 -31.60
CA LYS A 21 0.50 -29.99 -31.20
C LYS A 21 -0.10 -30.43 -29.87
N PHE A 22 -0.18 -31.74 -29.62
CA PHE A 22 -0.63 -32.30 -28.35
C PHE A 22 0.31 -31.91 -27.20
N ASN A 23 1.62 -32.10 -27.38
CA ASN A 23 2.62 -31.72 -26.37
C ASN A 23 2.62 -30.21 -26.12
N GLN A 24 2.57 -29.39 -27.17
CA GLN A 24 2.45 -27.93 -27.05
C GLN A 24 1.17 -27.51 -26.33
N GLY A 25 0.03 -28.15 -26.64
CA GLY A 25 -1.25 -27.91 -25.97
C GLY A 25 -1.20 -28.26 -24.48
N MET A 26 -0.57 -29.38 -24.13
CA MET A 26 -0.32 -29.75 -22.73
C MET A 26 0.57 -28.74 -22.01
N THR A 27 1.72 -28.37 -22.60
CA THR A 27 2.64 -27.38 -22.02
C THR A 27 1.96 -26.02 -21.84
N ASN A 28 1.18 -25.56 -22.81
CA ASN A 28 0.44 -24.31 -22.72
C ASN A 28 -0.65 -24.35 -21.63
N THR A 29 -1.34 -25.49 -21.47
CA THR A 29 -2.35 -25.66 -20.43
C THR A 29 -1.71 -25.63 -19.04
N MET A 30 -0.60 -26.35 -18.85
CA MET A 30 0.16 -26.32 -17.59
C MET A 30 0.67 -24.91 -17.27
N LYS A 31 1.27 -24.24 -18.24
CA LYS A 31 1.75 -22.86 -18.09
C LYS A 31 0.62 -21.89 -17.71
N THR A 32 -0.53 -22.02 -18.35
CA THR A 32 -1.71 -21.17 -18.04
C THR A 32 -2.22 -21.43 -16.62
N ALA A 33 -2.23 -22.69 -16.19
CA ALA A 33 -2.62 -23.07 -14.83
C ALA A 33 -1.64 -22.51 -13.78
N GLU A 34 -0.33 -22.63 -14.01
CA GLU A 34 0.72 -22.04 -13.15
C GLU A 34 0.57 -20.53 -13.05
N GLU A 35 0.35 -19.85 -14.18
CA GLU A 35 0.16 -18.40 -14.22
C GLU A 35 -1.11 -17.94 -13.48
N MET A 36 -2.19 -18.72 -13.55
CA MET A 36 -3.44 -18.47 -12.82
C MET A 36 -3.25 -18.66 -11.31
N LEU A 37 -2.53 -19.70 -10.91
CA LEU A 37 -2.19 -19.95 -9.50
C LEU A 37 -1.31 -18.84 -8.94
N ALA A 38 -0.25 -18.45 -9.66
CA ALA A 38 0.63 -17.35 -9.26
C ALA A 38 -0.13 -16.02 -9.18
N PHE A 39 -1.08 -15.78 -10.10
CA PHE A 39 -1.95 -14.60 -10.03
C PHE A 39 -2.86 -14.64 -8.79
N SER A 40 -3.45 -15.78 -8.46
CA SER A 40 -4.27 -15.93 -7.25
C SER A 40 -3.44 -15.72 -5.98
N GLN A 41 -2.23 -16.28 -5.91
CA GLN A 41 -1.30 -16.09 -4.79
C GLN A 41 -0.94 -14.60 -4.62
N GLY A 42 -0.61 -13.92 -5.72
CA GLY A 42 -0.31 -12.48 -5.71
C GLY A 42 -1.46 -11.61 -5.19
N ASN A 43 -2.72 -12.03 -5.35
CA ASN A 43 -3.86 -11.31 -4.77
C ASN A 43 -3.86 -11.44 -3.24
N VAL A 44 -3.62 -12.65 -2.71
CA VAL A 44 -3.55 -12.89 -1.26
C VAL A 44 -2.39 -12.12 -0.64
N GLU A 45 -1.22 -12.14 -1.28
CA GLU A 45 -0.06 -11.35 -0.84
C GLU A 45 -0.36 -9.85 -0.81
N ALA A 46 -1.10 -9.33 -1.78
CA ALA A 46 -1.49 -7.92 -1.80
C ALA A 46 -2.38 -7.56 -0.61
N PHE A 47 -3.34 -8.41 -0.24
CA PHE A 47 -4.15 -8.21 0.98
C PHE A 47 -3.30 -8.24 2.25
N ILE A 48 -2.36 -9.19 2.36
CA ILE A 48 -1.45 -9.28 3.50
C ILE A 48 -0.60 -8.01 3.61
N LYS A 49 0.01 -7.56 2.50
CA LYS A 49 0.80 -6.31 2.46
C LYS A 49 -0.04 -5.09 2.85
N SER A 50 -1.27 -5.00 2.33
CA SER A 50 -2.22 -3.94 2.69
C SER A 50 -2.49 -3.90 4.20
N GLY A 51 -2.74 -5.08 4.80
CA GLY A 51 -2.96 -5.21 6.25
C GLY A 51 -1.72 -4.88 7.10
N GLN A 52 -0.52 -5.24 6.62
CA GLN A 52 0.74 -4.87 7.26
C GLN A 52 0.96 -3.36 7.25
N ILE A 53 0.75 -2.71 6.10
CA ILE A 53 0.85 -1.25 5.94
C ILE A 53 -0.15 -0.56 6.88
N TRP A 54 -1.41 -1.00 6.88
CA TRP A 54 -2.44 -0.48 7.77
C TRP A 54 -2.02 -0.58 9.25
N SER A 55 -1.58 -1.77 9.68
CA SER A 55 -1.17 -2.01 11.06
C SER A 55 0.04 -1.16 11.47
N ALA A 56 1.04 -1.03 10.58
CA ALA A 56 2.21 -0.19 10.83
C ALA A 56 1.82 1.30 10.93
N GLY A 57 0.97 1.79 10.03
CA GLY A 57 0.50 3.17 10.09
C GLY A 57 -0.30 3.49 11.34
N LEU A 58 -1.14 2.56 11.83
CA LEU A 58 -1.82 2.73 13.12
C LEU A 58 -0.84 2.81 14.30
N GLN A 59 0.23 2.01 14.28
CA GLN A 59 1.29 2.10 15.29
C GLN A 59 1.99 3.46 15.23
N ASP A 60 2.26 3.98 14.04
CA ASP A 60 2.92 5.27 13.88
C ASP A 60 2.03 6.46 14.30
N ILE A 61 0.73 6.42 14.01
CA ILE A 61 -0.24 7.37 14.55
C ILE A 61 -0.24 7.31 16.09
N SER A 62 -0.26 6.10 16.66
CA SER A 62 -0.23 5.91 18.12
C SER A 62 1.05 6.49 18.75
N LYS A 63 2.21 6.30 18.12
CA LYS A 63 3.48 6.91 18.56
C LYS A 63 3.43 8.44 18.48
N GLN A 64 2.81 9.00 17.42
CA GLN A 64 2.64 10.45 17.30
C GLN A 64 1.74 11.02 18.41
N MET A 65 0.68 10.30 18.79
CA MET A 65 -0.16 10.70 19.93
C MET A 65 0.63 10.71 21.24
N ALA A 66 1.42 9.66 21.51
CA ALA A 66 2.27 9.60 22.70
C ALA A 66 3.30 10.74 22.73
N SER A 67 3.94 11.04 21.58
CA SER A 67 4.87 12.16 21.45
C SER A 67 4.19 13.51 21.69
N SER A 68 2.96 13.70 21.20
CA SER A 68 2.18 14.93 21.41
C SER A 68 1.79 15.12 22.88
N ALA A 69 1.47 14.01 23.58
CA ALA A 69 1.23 14.03 25.03
C ALA A 69 2.50 14.46 25.79
N GLN A 70 3.67 13.89 25.47
CA GLN A 70 4.94 14.30 26.08
C GLN A 70 5.23 15.78 25.85
N SER A 71 5.10 16.26 24.61
CA SER A 71 5.27 17.67 24.27
C SER A 71 4.32 18.57 25.08
N SER A 72 3.08 18.14 25.30
CA SER A 72 2.11 18.89 26.11
C SER A 72 2.55 19.00 27.59
N TYR A 73 3.17 17.96 28.15
CA TYR A 73 3.75 18.02 29.50
C TYR A 73 4.92 19.01 29.60
N GLU A 74 5.82 19.00 28.61
CA GLU A 74 6.95 19.93 28.54
C GLU A 74 6.48 21.38 28.43
N GLU A 75 5.44 21.63 27.62
CA GLU A 75 4.81 22.94 27.48
C GLU A 75 4.13 23.42 28.77
N ALA A 76 3.43 22.53 29.49
CA ALA A 76 2.83 22.88 30.77
C ALA A 76 3.89 23.31 31.79
N MET A 77 5.02 22.60 31.84
CA MET A 77 6.16 22.96 32.69
C MET A 77 6.80 24.30 32.28
N ALA A 78 6.90 24.56 30.98
CA ALA A 78 7.39 25.84 30.46
C ALA A 78 6.45 26.99 30.83
N ALA A 79 5.13 26.81 30.65
CA ALA A 79 4.11 27.79 31.01
C ALA A 79 4.13 28.09 32.52
N PHE A 80 4.26 27.07 33.37
CA PHE A 80 4.40 27.26 34.82
C PHE A 80 5.63 28.10 35.17
N LYS A 81 6.80 27.79 34.61
CA LYS A 81 8.03 28.58 34.80
C LYS A 81 7.85 30.03 34.34
N ALA A 82 7.22 30.24 33.19
CA ALA A 82 6.95 31.56 32.66
C ALA A 82 6.03 32.37 33.60
N LEU A 83 4.98 31.75 34.14
CA LEU A 83 4.08 32.37 35.12
C LEU A 83 4.80 32.77 36.41
N THR A 84 5.73 31.96 36.91
CA THR A 84 6.51 32.33 38.10
C THR A 84 7.50 33.47 37.89
N SER A 85 7.77 33.84 36.63
CA SER A 85 8.77 34.85 36.26
C SER A 85 8.18 36.23 35.98
N VAL A 86 6.86 36.37 35.87
CA VAL A 86 6.20 37.66 35.60
C VAL A 86 6.24 38.57 36.83
N LYS A 87 6.51 39.85 36.62
CA LYS A 87 6.68 40.87 37.67
C LYS A 87 5.56 41.90 37.69
N SER A 88 4.66 41.87 36.69
CA SER A 88 3.54 42.81 36.59
C SER A 88 2.30 42.16 35.97
N LEU A 89 1.12 42.77 36.21
CA LEU A 89 -0.13 42.34 35.60
C LEU A 89 -0.09 42.41 34.06
N LYS A 90 0.60 43.42 33.51
CA LYS A 90 0.79 43.56 32.06
C LYS A 90 1.56 42.37 31.48
N GLU A 91 2.68 41.98 32.12
CA GLU A 91 3.47 40.82 31.69
C GLU A 91 2.67 39.52 31.78
N ALA A 92 1.81 39.37 32.81
CA ALA A 92 0.93 38.22 32.94
C ALA A 92 -0.10 38.13 31.81
N VAL A 93 -0.72 39.26 31.41
CA VAL A 93 -1.65 39.32 30.28
C VAL A 93 -0.94 39.01 28.96
N ASP A 94 0.23 39.62 28.72
CA ASP A 94 1.02 39.39 27.51
C ASP A 94 1.43 37.90 27.41
N LEU A 95 1.83 37.28 28.53
CA LEU A 95 2.12 35.83 28.59
C LEU A 95 0.90 34.98 28.27
N GLN A 96 -0.26 35.29 28.84
CA GLN A 96 -1.49 34.52 28.62
C GLN A 96 -1.96 34.59 27.16
N VAL A 97 -1.86 35.77 26.53
CA VAL A 97 -2.13 35.95 25.09
C VAL A 97 -1.15 35.14 24.24
N GLY A 98 0.14 35.14 24.60
CA GLY A 98 1.16 34.32 23.94
C GLY A 98 0.86 32.83 24.00
N LEU A 99 0.55 32.31 25.20
CA LEU A 99 0.17 30.91 25.39
C LEU A 99 -1.08 30.52 24.59
N ALA A 100 -2.10 31.39 24.57
CA ALA A 100 -3.31 31.15 23.79
C ALA A 100 -3.04 31.10 22.28
N ARG A 101 -2.20 32.01 21.76
CA ARG A 101 -1.79 32.00 20.35
C ARG A 101 -1.01 30.73 20.01
N SER A 102 -0.01 30.38 20.80
CA SER A 102 0.78 29.17 20.58
C SER A 102 -0.07 27.89 20.64
N ALA A 103 -1.02 27.81 21.57
CA ALA A 103 -1.95 26.69 21.66
C ALA A 103 -2.82 26.55 20.39
N MET A 104 -3.30 27.67 19.84
CA MET A 104 -4.08 27.68 18.60
C MET A 104 -3.23 27.23 17.39
N GLU A 105 -2.03 27.79 17.23
CA GLU A 105 -1.10 27.41 16.16
C GLU A 105 -0.75 25.92 16.22
N LYS A 106 -0.46 25.41 17.43
CA LYS A 106 -0.17 23.99 17.66
C LYS A 106 -1.37 23.10 17.35
N SER A 107 -2.57 23.46 17.80
CA SER A 107 -3.79 22.68 17.55
C SER A 107 -4.05 22.53 16.05
N VAL A 108 -3.90 23.61 15.27
CA VAL A 108 -4.03 23.56 13.81
C VAL A 108 -2.95 22.67 13.19
N ALA A 109 -1.69 22.81 13.63
CA ALA A 109 -0.59 22.00 13.12
C ALA A 109 -0.77 20.50 13.41
N GLU A 110 -1.16 20.13 14.63
CA GLU A 110 -1.44 18.73 15.00
C GLU A 110 -2.63 18.16 14.24
N SER A 111 -3.71 18.93 14.07
CA SER A 111 -4.90 18.49 13.32
C SER A 111 -4.55 18.19 11.85
N ASN A 112 -3.76 19.06 11.22
CA ASN A 112 -3.28 18.83 9.86
C ASN A 112 -2.39 17.59 9.78
N LYS A 113 -1.48 17.42 10.76
CA LYS A 113 -0.58 16.26 10.81
C LYS A 113 -1.35 14.94 10.91
N TYR A 114 -2.39 14.86 11.76
CA TYR A 114 -3.22 13.66 11.88
C TYR A 114 -4.06 13.39 10.62
N THR A 115 -4.58 14.45 10.00
CA THR A 115 -5.33 14.35 8.75
C THR A 115 -4.45 13.80 7.62
N ASP A 116 -3.26 14.40 7.44
CA ASP A 116 -2.29 13.97 6.43
C ASP A 116 -1.82 12.53 6.67
N ALA A 117 -1.54 12.17 7.92
CA ALA A 117 -1.13 10.81 8.28
C ALA A 117 -2.23 9.79 7.98
N SER A 118 -3.47 10.11 8.28
CA SER A 118 -4.62 9.24 8.03
C SER A 118 -4.87 9.06 6.53
N PHE A 119 -4.78 10.14 5.75
CA PHE A 119 -4.96 10.08 4.29
C PHE A 119 -3.85 9.26 3.63
N LYS A 120 -2.59 9.51 4.00
CA LYS A 120 -1.44 8.73 3.49
C LYS A 120 -1.55 7.26 3.84
N LEU A 121 -1.99 6.94 5.06
CA LEU A 121 -2.20 5.55 5.46
C LEU A 121 -3.24 4.86 4.59
N ALA A 122 -4.38 5.51 4.33
CA ALA A 122 -5.42 4.97 3.47
C ALA A 122 -4.92 4.75 2.04
N GLU A 123 -4.21 5.71 1.47
CA GLU A 123 -3.62 5.62 0.13
C GLU A 123 -2.63 4.46 0.04
N GLN A 124 -1.68 4.38 0.99
CA GLN A 124 -0.67 3.34 1.03
C GLN A 124 -1.27 1.95 1.28
N ALA A 125 -2.31 1.84 2.12
CA ALA A 125 -2.96 0.57 2.42
C ALA A 125 -3.74 0.03 1.22
N ILE A 126 -4.31 0.88 0.36
CA ILE A 126 -5.07 0.44 -0.82
C ILE A 126 -4.15 0.18 -2.03
N ALA A 127 -2.99 0.84 -2.10
CA ALA A 127 -2.07 0.74 -3.23
C ALA A 127 -1.72 -0.69 -3.70
N PRO A 128 -1.45 -1.69 -2.82
CA PRO A 128 -1.18 -3.06 -3.26
C PRO A 128 -2.35 -3.68 -4.01
N ILE A 129 -3.59 -3.43 -3.56
CA ILE A 129 -4.81 -3.94 -4.20
C ILE A 129 -5.03 -3.24 -5.54
N SER A 130 -4.86 -1.92 -5.60
CA SER A 130 -4.96 -1.18 -6.87
C SER A 130 -3.92 -1.67 -7.89
N GLY A 131 -2.71 -2.01 -7.45
CA GLY A 131 -1.70 -2.64 -8.32
C GLY A 131 -2.17 -3.97 -8.92
N ARG A 132 -2.86 -4.81 -8.15
CA ARG A 132 -3.45 -6.07 -8.64
C ARG A 132 -4.54 -5.83 -9.67
N MET A 133 -5.37 -4.81 -9.48
CA MET A 133 -6.41 -4.41 -10.45
C MET A 133 -5.79 -3.98 -11.78
N THR A 134 -4.73 -3.17 -11.75
CA THR A 134 -3.99 -2.76 -12.96
C THR A 134 -3.39 -3.96 -13.67
N MET A 135 -2.71 -4.86 -12.93
CA MET A 135 -2.15 -6.08 -13.52
C MET A 135 -3.22 -6.97 -14.15
N ALA A 136 -4.41 -7.07 -13.53
CA ALA A 136 -5.53 -7.81 -14.09
C ALA A 136 -6.00 -7.18 -15.40
N ALA A 137 -6.16 -5.85 -15.44
CA ALA A 137 -6.55 -5.13 -16.64
C ALA A 137 -5.53 -5.29 -17.78
N GLU A 138 -4.23 -5.27 -17.48
CA GLU A 138 -3.19 -5.50 -18.48
C GLU A 138 -3.18 -6.93 -19.03
N LYS A 139 -3.43 -7.92 -18.15
CA LYS A 139 -3.36 -9.34 -18.51
C LYS A 139 -4.60 -9.85 -19.24
N PHE A 140 -5.78 -9.32 -18.91
CA PHE A 140 -7.06 -9.79 -19.44
C PHE A 140 -7.80 -8.76 -20.30
N GLY A 141 -7.50 -7.47 -20.16
CA GLY A 141 -8.12 -6.40 -20.93
C GLY A 141 -7.56 -6.24 -22.35
N LYS A 142 -6.42 -6.86 -22.68
CA LYS A 142 -5.90 -6.95 -24.07
C LYS A 142 -6.59 -8.04 -24.90
N THR A 143 -7.56 -8.74 -24.33
CA THR A 143 -8.23 -9.92 -24.93
C THR A 143 -9.65 -9.62 -25.41
N VAL A 144 -10.07 -8.34 -25.41
CA VAL A 144 -11.35 -7.87 -25.97
C VAL A 144 -11.09 -6.98 -27.16
#